data_AF-A0A495JU02-F1
#
_entry.id   AF-A0A495JU02-F1
#
_cell.length_a   1.000
_cell.length_b   1.000
_cell.length_c   1.000
_cell.angle_alpha   90.00
_cell.angle_beta   90.00
_cell.angle_gamma   90.00
#
_symmetry.space_group_name_H-M   'P 1'
#
loop_
_entity.id
_entity.type
_entity.pdbx_description
1 polymer ?
#
loop_
_entity_poly.entity_id
_entity_poly.type
_entity_poly.pdbx_seq_one_letter_code
_entity_poly.pdbx_strand_id
1 'polypeptide(L)'
;MHTADGARPQDALPELVTPQAGPVPRLLGLLSLGIGVAAVAVPDQMARAAGMDHLPQHGRVARAVGARELGHAAALLSGRRPAAWAWTRVLGDAMDLSLLGLALRTGREQRQRRAAMATGVVGAITALDIAAAVYLTRVAARGRMTRVRASITVNRTPTQVYRFWRDLANLPRFMGHLESIRVGGGGRSRWTVRAPGGRSVHWDAEIVEDRPSELLTWRSLPGTAVPNVGRVSFVPVPGNRGTEVRVELAYAPPGGAVGRAVARLFGEEPGQQVRDDLRRFKQVIETGEVVRSEGSPQGTGTRHLMMQHPAQPLAGARVG
;
A
#
# COMPACT_ATOMS: atom_id res chain seq x y z
N MET A 1 -20.39 -7.93 -33.09
CA MET A 1 -20.10 -6.49 -33.15
C MET A 1 -20.29 -5.94 -31.73
N HIS A 2 -19.23 -5.96 -30.93
CA HIS A 2 -19.24 -5.59 -29.52
C HIS A 2 -18.69 -4.16 -29.43
N THR A 3 -19.53 -3.22 -29.01
CA THR A 3 -19.20 -1.80 -28.93
C THR A 3 -18.07 -1.57 -27.93
N ALA A 4 -16.95 -1.05 -28.43
CA ALA A 4 -15.86 -0.54 -27.63
C ALA A 4 -16.38 0.56 -26.70
N ASP A 5 -16.13 0.40 -25.40
CA ASP A 5 -16.41 1.38 -24.34
C ASP A 5 -15.52 2.61 -24.56
N GLY A 6 -16.05 3.60 -25.27
CA GLY A 6 -15.41 4.88 -25.53
C GLY A 6 -15.53 5.81 -24.32
N ALA A 7 -14.85 5.47 -23.22
CA ALA A 7 -14.62 6.44 -22.15
C ALA A 7 -13.83 7.63 -22.73
N ARG A 8 -14.39 8.84 -22.68
CA ARG A 8 -13.66 10.02 -23.18
C ARG A 8 -12.45 10.26 -22.26
N PRO A 9 -11.35 10.87 -22.74
CA PRO A 9 -10.17 11.15 -21.91
C PRO A 9 -10.49 11.90 -20.61
N GLN A 10 -11.52 12.75 -20.64
CA GLN A 10 -12.07 13.52 -19.53
C GLN A 10 -12.89 12.72 -18.49
N ASP A 11 -13.15 11.44 -18.76
CA ASP A 11 -13.82 10.49 -17.86
C ASP A 11 -12.80 9.59 -17.11
N ALA A 12 -11.51 9.71 -17.41
CA ALA A 12 -10.47 8.95 -16.74
C ALA A 12 -10.19 9.50 -15.33
N LEU A 13 -9.87 8.59 -14.39
CA LEU A 13 -9.33 8.97 -13.09
C LEU A 13 -8.04 9.79 -13.27
N PRO A 14 -7.76 10.76 -12.39
CA PRO A 14 -6.53 11.54 -12.47
C PRO A 14 -5.34 10.61 -12.31
N GLU A 15 -4.26 10.93 -13.02
CA GLU A 15 -3.01 10.21 -12.84
C GLU A 15 -2.42 10.54 -11.47
N LEU A 16 -1.97 9.51 -10.74
CA LEU A 16 -1.18 9.71 -9.54
C LEU A 16 0.14 10.39 -9.94
N VAL A 17 0.55 11.44 -9.23
CA VAL A 17 1.92 11.95 -9.35
C VAL A 17 2.86 10.85 -8.86
N THR A 18 3.51 10.18 -9.80
CA THR A 18 4.31 8.98 -9.54
C THR A 18 5.77 9.21 -9.86
N PRO A 19 6.68 8.77 -8.96
CA PRO A 19 7.99 8.35 -9.40
C PRO A 19 7.82 7.06 -10.22
N GLN A 20 8.21 7.08 -11.49
CA GLN A 20 8.34 5.84 -12.26
C GLN A 20 9.48 5.00 -11.67
N ALA A 21 9.43 3.66 -11.72
CA ALA A 21 10.53 2.80 -11.23
C ALA A 21 11.91 3.27 -11.73
N GLY A 22 11.93 3.89 -12.91
CA GLY A 22 13.09 4.62 -13.42
C GLY A 22 14.27 3.67 -13.63
N PRO A 23 15.50 4.18 -13.60
CA PRO A 23 16.69 3.35 -13.78
C PRO A 23 17.03 2.52 -12.55
N VAL A 24 16.34 2.69 -11.41
CA VAL A 24 16.75 2.15 -10.10
C VAL A 24 16.97 0.62 -10.11
N PRO A 25 16.05 -0.24 -10.58
CA PRO A 25 16.30 -1.68 -10.61
C PRO A 25 17.50 -2.07 -11.47
N ARG A 26 17.69 -1.38 -12.60
CA ARG A 26 18.82 -1.64 -13.51
C ARG A 26 20.14 -1.22 -12.90
N LEU A 27 20.18 -0.06 -12.25
CA LEU A 27 21.38 0.43 -11.55
C LEU A 27 21.80 -0.53 -10.43
N LEU A 28 20.84 -0.98 -9.61
CA LEU A 28 21.10 -1.98 -8.57
C LEU A 28 21.62 -3.29 -9.19
N GLY A 29 20.96 -3.78 -10.25
CA GLY A 29 21.38 -5.00 -10.93
C GLY A 29 22.80 -4.92 -11.53
N LEU A 30 23.16 -3.78 -12.11
CA LEU A 30 24.52 -3.54 -12.64
C LEU A 30 25.57 -3.44 -11.52
N LEU A 31 25.23 -2.83 -10.39
CA LEU A 31 26.10 -2.81 -9.21
C LEU A 31 26.34 -4.23 -8.67
N SER A 32 25.26 -5.03 -8.52
CA SER A 32 25.37 -6.43 -8.11
C SER A 32 26.22 -7.25 -9.09
N LEU A 33 26.07 -7.00 -10.39
CA LEU A 33 26.85 -7.67 -11.43
C LEU A 33 28.34 -7.39 -11.26
N GLY A 34 28.72 -6.12 -11.10
CA GLY A 34 30.12 -5.72 -10.94
C GLY A 34 30.77 -6.34 -9.70
N ILE A 35 30.10 -6.25 -8.54
CA ILE A 35 30.59 -6.85 -7.28
C ILE A 35 30.65 -8.37 -7.40
N GLY A 36 29.62 -8.99 -7.98
CA GLY A 36 29.54 -10.43 -8.16
C GLY A 36 30.67 -10.98 -9.04
N VAL A 37 30.94 -10.35 -10.18
CA VAL A 37 32.05 -10.72 -11.07
C VAL A 37 33.39 -10.57 -10.35
N ALA A 38 33.62 -9.45 -9.65
CA ALA A 38 34.87 -9.22 -8.94
C ALA A 38 35.11 -10.28 -7.84
N ALA A 39 34.10 -10.61 -7.05
CA ALA A 39 34.20 -11.57 -5.97
C ALA A 39 34.38 -13.04 -6.45
N VAL A 40 33.89 -13.37 -7.66
CA VAL A 40 34.12 -14.68 -8.29
C VAL A 40 35.49 -14.76 -8.96
N ALA A 41 35.90 -13.71 -9.67
CA ALA A 41 37.14 -13.68 -10.46
C ALA A 41 38.40 -13.52 -9.59
N VAL A 42 38.35 -12.66 -8.57
CA VAL A 42 39.49 -12.33 -7.70
C VAL A 42 39.14 -12.47 -6.20
N PRO A 43 38.67 -13.65 -5.75
CA PRO A 43 38.12 -13.85 -4.40
C PRO A 43 39.11 -13.56 -3.28
N ASP A 44 40.37 -13.96 -3.41
CA ASP A 44 41.38 -13.75 -2.38
C ASP A 44 41.84 -12.29 -2.30
N GLN A 45 41.76 -11.55 -3.41
CA GLN A 45 42.03 -10.11 -3.42
C GLN A 45 40.88 -9.35 -2.76
N MET A 46 39.64 -9.72 -3.06
CA MET A 46 38.45 -9.16 -2.40
C MET A 46 38.45 -9.43 -0.88
N ALA A 47 38.72 -10.67 -0.47
CA ALA A 47 38.82 -11.02 0.94
C ALA A 47 39.94 -10.26 1.66
N ARG A 48 41.11 -10.09 1.02
CA ARG A 48 42.20 -9.26 1.55
C ARG A 48 41.80 -7.79 1.67
N ALA A 49 41.17 -7.22 0.65
CA ALA A 49 40.71 -5.84 0.67
C ALA A 49 39.70 -5.58 1.80
N ALA A 50 38.83 -6.56 2.07
CA ALA A 50 37.87 -6.54 3.17
C ALA A 50 38.48 -6.86 4.56
N GLY A 51 39.79 -7.18 4.63
CA GLY A 51 40.45 -7.56 5.88
C GLY A 51 40.05 -8.95 6.42
N MET A 52 39.51 -9.82 5.57
CA MET A 52 38.98 -11.16 5.91
C MET A 52 39.94 -12.31 5.57
N ASP A 53 41.15 -12.01 5.11
CA ASP A 53 42.09 -13.03 4.59
C ASP A 53 42.66 -13.98 5.65
N HIS A 54 42.42 -13.74 6.94
CA HIS A 54 42.76 -14.67 8.03
C HIS A 54 41.64 -15.67 8.33
N LEU A 55 40.43 -15.45 7.83
CA LEU A 55 39.31 -16.35 8.10
C LEU A 55 39.51 -17.66 7.31
N PRO A 56 39.20 -18.82 7.92
CA PRO A 56 39.20 -20.09 7.21
C PRO A 56 38.28 -20.00 5.99
N GLN A 57 38.75 -20.53 4.85
CA GLN A 57 37.96 -20.60 3.62
C GLN A 57 37.53 -19.22 3.04
N HIS A 58 38.23 -18.13 3.37
CA HIS A 58 37.90 -16.77 2.89
C HIS A 58 37.64 -16.68 1.38
N GLY A 59 38.42 -17.38 0.54
CA GLY A 59 38.19 -17.42 -0.91
C GLY A 59 36.88 -18.10 -1.32
N ARG A 60 36.45 -19.15 -0.60
CA ARG A 60 35.15 -19.81 -0.83
C ARG A 60 33.99 -18.92 -0.39
N VAL A 61 34.14 -18.23 0.75
CA VAL A 61 33.16 -17.26 1.24
C VAL A 61 33.01 -16.10 0.24
N ALA A 62 34.11 -15.54 -0.25
CA ALA A 62 34.09 -14.48 -1.27
C ALA A 62 33.38 -14.94 -2.55
N ARG A 63 33.67 -16.15 -3.05
CA ARG A 63 32.95 -16.71 -4.22
C ARG A 63 31.46 -16.93 -3.95
N ALA A 64 31.08 -17.36 -2.75
CA ALA A 64 29.68 -17.56 -2.39
C ALA A 64 28.91 -16.23 -2.36
N VAL A 65 29.50 -15.17 -1.77
CA VAL A 65 28.97 -13.80 -1.84
C VAL A 65 28.88 -13.36 -3.31
N GLY A 66 29.93 -13.58 -4.10
CA GLY A 66 29.95 -13.23 -5.51
C GLY A 66 28.84 -13.90 -6.32
N ALA A 67 28.64 -15.21 -6.16
CA ALA A 67 27.54 -15.94 -6.79
C ALA A 67 26.16 -15.41 -6.38
N ARG A 68 25.99 -15.04 -5.10
CA ARG A 68 24.76 -14.40 -4.60
C ARG A 68 24.50 -13.06 -5.29
N GLU A 69 25.52 -12.20 -5.41
CA GLU A 69 25.39 -10.90 -6.08
C GLU A 69 25.08 -11.06 -7.58
N LEU A 70 25.65 -12.07 -8.26
CA LEU A 70 25.26 -12.40 -9.64
C LEU A 70 23.79 -12.84 -9.73
N GLY A 71 23.30 -13.60 -8.74
CA GLY A 71 21.88 -13.96 -8.64
C GLY A 71 20.98 -12.72 -8.50
N HIS A 72 21.35 -11.78 -7.64
CA HIS A 72 20.66 -10.49 -7.50
C HIS A 72 20.68 -9.69 -8.82
N ALA A 73 21.81 -9.67 -9.51
CA ALA A 73 21.96 -8.99 -10.80
C ALA A 73 20.98 -9.54 -11.85
N ALA A 74 21.00 -10.86 -12.07
CA ALA A 74 20.12 -11.52 -13.02
C ALA A 74 18.63 -11.27 -12.70
N ALA A 75 18.27 -11.35 -11.42
CA ALA A 75 16.92 -11.15 -10.97
C ALA A 75 16.42 -9.71 -11.17
N LEU A 76 17.22 -8.70 -10.81
CA LEU A 76 16.87 -7.28 -10.97
C LEU A 76 16.85 -6.84 -12.43
N LEU A 77 17.80 -7.31 -13.24
CA LEU A 77 17.87 -7.02 -14.67
C LEU A 77 16.75 -7.69 -15.47
N SER A 78 16.19 -8.80 -14.98
CA SER A 78 15.01 -9.45 -15.58
C SER A 78 13.75 -8.57 -15.55
N GLY A 79 13.72 -7.55 -14.68
CA GLY A 79 12.55 -6.68 -14.47
C GLY A 79 11.37 -7.34 -13.75
N ARG A 80 11.48 -8.64 -13.39
CA ARG A 80 10.40 -9.37 -12.71
C ARG A 80 10.46 -9.15 -11.20
N ARG A 81 9.39 -8.60 -10.61
CA ARG A 81 9.25 -8.35 -9.16
C ARG A 81 10.46 -7.63 -8.53
N PRO A 82 10.89 -6.48 -9.07
CA PRO A 82 12.12 -5.80 -8.63
C PRO A 82 12.10 -5.41 -7.14
N ALA A 83 10.93 -5.13 -6.58
CA ALA A 83 10.78 -4.84 -5.14
C ALA A 83 11.18 -6.03 -4.25
N ALA A 84 10.84 -7.26 -4.64
CA ALA A 84 11.18 -8.45 -3.85
C ALA A 84 12.69 -8.70 -3.86
N TRP A 85 13.32 -8.57 -5.03
CA TRP A 85 14.76 -8.77 -5.20
C TRP A 85 15.61 -7.65 -4.58
N ALA A 86 15.09 -6.42 -4.50
CA ALA A 86 15.76 -5.36 -3.74
C ALA A 86 15.81 -5.68 -2.23
N TRP A 87 14.76 -6.31 -1.67
CA TRP A 87 14.78 -6.75 -0.27
C TRP A 87 15.77 -7.90 0.00
N THR A 88 15.99 -8.79 -0.98
CA THR A 88 17.00 -9.85 -0.81
C THR A 88 18.43 -9.30 -0.81
N ARG A 89 18.69 -8.17 -1.50
CA ARG A 89 19.97 -7.44 -1.38
C ARG A 89 20.21 -6.90 0.03
N VAL A 90 19.21 -6.24 0.63
CA VAL A 90 19.28 -5.76 2.02
C VAL A 90 19.59 -6.91 2.99
N LEU A 91 18.97 -8.07 2.76
CA LEU A 91 19.27 -9.27 3.55
C LEU A 91 20.71 -9.75 3.33
N GLY A 92 21.20 -9.72 2.09
CA GLY A 92 22.59 -10.04 1.76
C GLY A 92 23.59 -9.15 2.50
N ASP A 93 23.34 -7.84 2.53
CA ASP A 93 24.19 -6.88 3.24
C ASP A 93 24.22 -7.14 4.75
N ALA A 94 23.09 -7.54 5.36
CA ALA A 94 23.05 -7.89 6.78
C ALA A 94 23.97 -9.09 7.08
N MET A 95 24.04 -10.06 6.16
CA MET A 95 24.99 -11.19 6.27
C MET A 95 26.44 -10.71 6.13
N ASP A 96 26.71 -9.82 5.17
CA ASP A 96 28.05 -9.32 4.89
C ASP A 96 28.58 -8.47 6.06
N LEU A 97 27.75 -7.59 6.63
CA LEU A 97 28.06 -6.83 7.84
C LEU A 97 28.33 -7.75 9.04
N SER A 98 27.61 -8.88 9.15
CA SER A 98 27.87 -9.86 10.20
C SER A 98 29.26 -10.51 10.04
N LEU A 99 29.63 -10.88 8.81
CA LEU A 99 30.95 -11.43 8.49
C LEU A 99 32.08 -10.41 8.73
N LEU A 100 31.88 -9.16 8.33
CA LEU A 100 32.83 -8.07 8.58
C LEU A 100 32.94 -7.74 10.08
N GLY A 101 31.83 -7.83 10.82
CA GLY A 101 31.82 -7.72 12.28
C GLY A 101 32.67 -8.80 12.95
N LEU A 102 32.66 -10.04 12.44
CA LEU A 102 33.56 -11.09 12.91
C LEU A 102 35.03 -10.78 12.58
N ALA A 103 35.30 -10.22 11.39
CA ALA A 103 36.65 -9.83 10.99
C ALA A 103 37.22 -8.68 11.84
N LEU A 104 36.39 -7.71 12.22
CA LEU A 104 36.74 -6.61 13.13
C LEU A 104 37.16 -7.12 14.51
N ARG A 105 36.51 -8.17 15.02
CA ARG A 105 36.78 -8.73 16.36
C ARG A 105 38.04 -9.58 16.41
N THR A 106 38.46 -10.15 15.28
CA THR A 106 39.52 -11.18 15.21
C THR A 106 40.81 -10.71 14.53
N GLY A 107 40.78 -9.58 13.82
CA GLY A 107 41.92 -9.07 13.07
C GLY A 107 42.99 -8.36 13.92
N ARG A 108 44.22 -8.29 13.41
CA ARG A 108 45.26 -7.33 13.87
C ARG A 108 44.96 -5.92 13.35
N GLU A 109 45.58 -4.89 13.93
CA GLU A 109 45.28 -3.47 13.67
C GLU A 109 45.10 -3.13 12.16
N GLN A 110 46.03 -3.53 11.29
CA GLN A 110 45.94 -3.25 9.85
C GLN A 110 44.76 -3.97 9.15
N ARG A 111 44.39 -5.18 9.61
CA ARG A 111 43.22 -5.93 9.10
C ARG A 111 41.93 -5.33 9.62
N GLN A 112 41.91 -4.90 10.89
CA GLN A 112 40.78 -4.20 11.49
C GLN A 112 40.48 -2.89 10.76
N ARG A 113 41.49 -2.10 10.40
CA ARG A 113 41.30 -0.88 9.60
C ARG A 113 40.62 -1.17 8.25
N ARG A 114 41.08 -2.20 7.53
CA ARG A 114 40.46 -2.63 6.25
C ARG A 114 39.03 -3.14 6.44
N ALA A 115 38.79 -3.96 7.46
CA ALA A 115 37.45 -4.45 7.80
C ALA A 115 36.50 -3.32 8.26
N ALA A 116 37.01 -2.28 8.93
CA ALA A 116 36.25 -1.10 9.32
C ALA A 116 35.84 -0.28 8.09
N MET A 117 36.78 -0.05 7.17
CA MET A 117 36.48 0.60 5.90
C MET A 117 35.45 -0.19 5.09
N ALA A 118 35.62 -1.50 4.96
CA ALA A 118 34.67 -2.37 4.27
C ALA A 118 33.28 -2.35 4.94
N THR A 119 33.22 -2.38 6.28
CA THR A 119 31.97 -2.21 7.03
C THR A 119 31.29 -0.88 6.71
N GLY A 120 32.06 0.21 6.65
CA GLY A 120 31.53 1.53 6.28
C GLY A 120 30.95 1.56 4.86
N VAL A 121 31.66 0.99 3.90
CA VAL A 121 31.21 0.90 2.50
C VAL A 121 29.95 0.04 2.38
N VAL A 122 29.93 -1.16 2.96
CA VAL A 122 28.75 -2.03 2.95
C VAL A 122 27.59 -1.35 3.66
N GLY A 123 27.80 -0.72 4.82
CA GLY A 123 26.75 0.02 5.53
C GLY A 123 26.13 1.15 4.69
N ALA A 124 26.94 1.86 3.90
CA ALA A 124 26.44 2.87 2.96
C ALA A 124 25.62 2.25 1.83
N ILE A 125 26.06 1.12 1.27
CA ILE A 125 25.31 0.35 0.26
C ILE A 125 23.98 -0.14 0.86
N THR A 126 23.98 -0.62 2.10
CA THR A 126 22.76 -1.07 2.79
C THR A 126 21.74 0.03 2.96
N ALA A 127 22.17 1.24 3.32
CA ALA A 127 21.28 2.38 3.39
C ALA A 127 20.63 2.70 2.03
N LEU A 128 21.42 2.64 0.94
CA LEU A 128 20.91 2.81 -0.42
C LEU A 128 19.96 1.69 -0.84
N ASP A 129 20.27 0.44 -0.53
CA ASP A 129 19.43 -0.72 -0.83
C ASP A 129 18.11 -0.68 -0.06
N ILE A 130 18.11 -0.27 1.22
CA ILE A 130 16.88 -0.05 2.00
C ILE A 130 16.03 1.03 1.34
N ALA A 131 16.63 2.18 0.99
CA ALA A 131 15.92 3.27 0.33
C ALA A 131 15.30 2.82 -1.00
N ALA A 132 16.06 2.08 -1.82
CA ALA A 132 15.60 1.55 -3.08
C ALA A 132 14.55 0.45 -2.93
N ALA A 133 14.67 -0.46 -1.95
CA ALA A 133 13.68 -1.49 -1.67
C ALA A 133 12.35 -0.89 -1.22
N VAL A 134 12.38 0.12 -0.34
CA VAL A 134 11.20 0.89 0.07
C VAL A 134 10.58 1.61 -1.13
N TYR A 135 11.40 2.28 -1.95
CA TYR A 135 10.96 2.94 -3.17
C TYR A 135 10.25 1.99 -4.13
N LEU A 136 10.89 0.87 -4.49
CA LEU A 136 10.34 -0.11 -5.41
C LEU A 136 9.10 -0.81 -4.85
N THR A 137 9.02 -1.02 -3.53
CA THR A 137 7.81 -1.54 -2.88
C THR A 137 6.63 -0.59 -3.05
N ARG A 138 6.86 0.73 -2.93
CA ARG A 138 5.83 1.75 -3.15
C ARG A 138 5.39 1.80 -4.61
N VAL A 139 6.32 1.70 -5.56
CA VAL A 139 6.00 1.64 -7.00
C VAL A 139 5.18 0.37 -7.31
N ALA A 140 5.58 -0.79 -6.78
CA ALA A 140 4.87 -2.05 -6.99
C ALA A 140 3.49 -2.13 -6.31
N ALA A 141 3.28 -1.40 -5.20
CA ALA A 141 1.96 -1.27 -4.59
C ALA A 141 0.97 -0.55 -5.51
N ARG A 142 1.41 0.50 -6.22
CA ARG A 142 0.58 1.24 -7.18
C ARG A 142 0.24 0.44 -8.45
N GLY A 143 1.11 -0.45 -8.90
CA GLY A 143 0.80 -1.38 -10.00
C GLY A 143 -0.30 -2.39 -9.69
N ARG A 144 -0.75 -2.48 -8.43
CA ARG A 144 -1.80 -3.38 -7.94
C ARG A 144 -3.02 -2.63 -7.42
N MET A 145 -3.30 -1.45 -7.98
CA MET A 145 -4.48 -0.68 -7.58
C MET A 145 -5.76 -1.43 -7.92
N THR A 146 -6.62 -1.57 -6.94
CA THR A 146 -7.99 -2.06 -7.12
C THR A 146 -8.87 -0.89 -7.52
N ARG A 147 -9.61 -1.05 -8.62
CA ARG A 147 -10.59 -0.06 -9.10
C ARG A 147 -12.00 -0.47 -8.70
N VAL A 148 -12.75 0.49 -8.18
CA VAL A 148 -14.14 0.34 -7.76
C VAL A 148 -14.97 1.41 -8.46
N ARG A 149 -16.13 0.99 -8.97
CA ARG A 149 -17.15 1.87 -9.53
C ARG A 149 -18.50 1.57 -8.87
N ALA A 150 -19.22 2.60 -8.48
CA ALA A 150 -20.57 2.48 -7.95
C ALA A 150 -21.36 3.76 -8.23
N SER A 151 -22.67 3.64 -8.35
CA SER A 151 -23.56 4.79 -8.47
C SER A 151 -24.83 4.63 -7.64
N ILE A 152 -25.45 5.76 -7.30
CA ILE A 152 -26.77 5.79 -6.67
C ILE A 152 -27.54 7.05 -7.09
N THR A 153 -28.85 6.93 -7.24
CA THR A 153 -29.72 8.08 -7.49
C THR A 153 -30.27 8.64 -6.18
N VAL A 154 -30.09 9.95 -5.98
CA VAL A 154 -30.62 10.69 -4.83
C VAL A 154 -31.62 11.76 -5.27
N ASN A 155 -32.69 11.94 -4.51
CA ASN A 155 -33.77 12.88 -4.75
C ASN A 155 -33.42 14.29 -4.24
N ARG A 156 -32.30 14.81 -4.75
CA ARG A 156 -31.75 16.14 -4.48
C ARG A 156 -31.14 16.71 -5.76
N THR A 157 -31.08 18.03 -5.84
CA THR A 157 -30.48 18.73 -6.99
C THR A 157 -28.96 18.50 -7.04
N PRO A 158 -28.31 18.53 -8.22
CA PRO A 158 -26.87 18.35 -8.33
C PRO A 158 -26.09 19.34 -7.46
N THR A 159 -26.57 20.58 -7.34
CA THR A 159 -25.99 21.61 -6.48
C THR A 159 -26.01 21.26 -5.00
N GLN A 160 -27.11 20.69 -4.49
CA GLN A 160 -27.20 20.27 -3.09
C GLN A 160 -26.24 19.11 -2.80
N VAL A 161 -26.22 18.13 -3.70
CA VAL A 161 -25.37 16.94 -3.60
C VAL A 161 -23.89 17.33 -3.65
N TYR A 162 -23.51 18.18 -4.61
CA TYR A 162 -22.16 18.69 -4.76
C TYR A 162 -21.69 19.45 -3.52
N ARG A 163 -22.50 20.38 -2.99
CA ARG A 163 -22.12 21.17 -1.79
C ARG A 163 -21.88 20.25 -0.59
N PHE A 164 -22.71 19.23 -0.42
CA PHE A 164 -22.56 18.26 0.65
C PHE A 164 -21.25 17.48 0.54
N TRP A 165 -20.90 17.00 -0.67
CA TRP A 165 -19.64 16.29 -0.92
C TRP A 165 -18.42 17.18 -0.83
N ARG A 166 -18.53 18.44 -1.25
CA ARG A 166 -17.43 19.42 -1.26
C ARG A 166 -16.98 19.80 0.15
N ASP A 167 -17.91 19.79 1.09
CA ASP A 167 -17.62 19.88 2.51
C ASP A 167 -17.22 18.49 3.04
N LEU A 168 -15.90 18.23 3.01
CA LEU A 168 -15.33 16.94 3.37
C LEU A 168 -15.63 16.51 4.81
N ALA A 169 -16.00 17.43 5.70
CA ALA A 169 -16.41 17.11 7.06
C ALA A 169 -17.71 16.27 7.11
N ASN A 170 -18.48 16.25 6.02
CA ASN A 170 -19.67 15.41 5.90
C ASN A 170 -19.39 13.95 5.57
N LEU A 171 -18.24 13.61 4.97
CA LEU A 171 -17.97 12.24 4.50
C LEU A 171 -17.97 11.20 5.63
N PRO A 172 -17.38 11.44 6.82
CA PRO A 172 -17.45 10.50 7.94
C PRO A 172 -18.88 10.17 8.41
N ARG A 173 -19.88 10.99 8.08
CA ARG A 173 -21.28 10.77 8.49
C ARG A 173 -21.91 9.56 7.79
N PHE A 174 -21.39 9.17 6.62
CA PHE A 174 -21.92 8.06 5.85
C PHE A 174 -20.85 7.04 5.42
N MET A 175 -19.57 7.39 5.45
CA MET A 175 -18.45 6.49 5.19
C MET A 175 -17.99 5.80 6.48
N GLY A 176 -18.53 4.62 6.79
CA GLY A 176 -18.34 3.97 8.09
C GLY A 176 -16.89 3.61 8.45
N HIS A 177 -16.03 3.47 7.44
CA HIS A 177 -14.60 3.17 7.61
C HIS A 177 -13.75 4.42 7.93
N LEU A 178 -14.28 5.60 7.63
CA LEU A 178 -13.62 6.88 7.83
C LEU A 178 -13.84 7.39 9.26
N GLU A 179 -12.76 7.68 9.96
CA GLU A 179 -12.79 8.23 11.33
C GLU A 179 -12.95 9.75 11.30
N SER A 180 -12.12 10.42 10.50
CA SER A 180 -12.17 11.88 10.36
C SER A 180 -11.47 12.36 9.08
N ILE A 181 -11.89 13.51 8.59
CA ILE A 181 -11.15 14.30 7.60
C ILE A 181 -10.89 15.68 8.20
N ARG A 182 -9.64 16.11 8.21
CA ARG A 182 -9.25 17.47 8.58
C ARG A 182 -8.84 18.22 7.34
N VAL A 183 -9.59 19.26 6.98
CA VAL A 183 -9.24 20.14 5.85
C VAL A 183 -8.12 21.08 6.32
N GLY A 184 -7.04 21.16 5.53
CA GLY A 184 -5.91 22.07 5.75
C GLY A 184 -5.88 23.20 4.72
N GLY A 185 -4.83 24.03 4.78
CA GLY A 185 -4.59 25.08 3.79
C GLY A 185 -4.25 24.51 2.40
N GLY A 186 -4.57 25.28 1.34
CA GLY A 186 -4.17 24.97 -0.03
C GLY A 186 -4.91 23.79 -0.68
N GLY A 187 -6.17 23.53 -0.31
CA GLY A 187 -6.98 22.46 -0.92
C GLY A 187 -6.58 21.04 -0.50
N ARG A 188 -5.76 20.91 0.55
CA ARG A 188 -5.30 19.64 1.11
C ARG A 188 -6.18 19.19 2.26
N SER A 189 -6.24 17.89 2.47
CA SER A 189 -7.03 17.26 3.52
C SER A 189 -6.30 16.04 4.09
N ARG A 190 -6.37 15.86 5.41
CA ARG A 190 -5.84 14.69 6.11
C ARG A 190 -6.98 13.75 6.46
N TRP A 191 -6.91 12.53 5.92
CA TRP A 191 -7.89 11.48 6.09
C TRP A 191 -7.38 10.49 7.13
N THR A 192 -8.26 10.06 8.03
CA THR A 192 -7.96 9.03 9.04
C THR A 192 -9.01 7.94 8.93
N VAL A 193 -8.58 6.68 8.75
CA VAL A 193 -9.48 5.51 8.72
C VAL A 193 -9.17 4.56 9.86
N ARG A 194 -10.22 3.93 10.39
CA ARG A 194 -10.10 2.95 11.48
C ARG A 194 -9.59 1.63 10.93
N ALA A 195 -8.56 1.07 11.54
CA ALA A 195 -7.99 -0.22 11.23
C ALA A 195 -8.25 -1.28 12.32
N PRO A 196 -8.20 -2.59 11.99
CA PRO A 196 -8.48 -3.65 12.95
C PRO A 196 -7.52 -3.60 14.14
N GLY A 197 -8.03 -3.92 15.33
CA GLY A 197 -7.24 -3.89 16.56
C GLY A 197 -7.02 -2.49 17.14
N GLY A 198 -7.94 -1.55 16.87
CA GLY A 198 -7.90 -0.19 17.45
C GLY A 198 -6.79 0.71 16.89
N ARG A 199 -6.21 0.36 15.74
CA ARG A 199 -5.21 1.17 15.04
C ARG A 199 -5.92 2.13 14.08
N SER A 200 -5.24 3.19 13.64
CA SER A 200 -5.72 4.06 12.57
C SER A 200 -4.64 4.24 11.50
N VAL A 201 -5.08 4.40 10.25
CA VAL A 201 -4.21 4.72 9.11
C VAL A 201 -4.56 6.12 8.65
N HIS A 202 -3.54 6.94 8.39
CA HIS A 202 -3.73 8.29 7.87
C HIS A 202 -3.07 8.50 6.52
N TRP A 203 -3.63 9.42 5.73
CA TRP A 203 -2.98 9.97 4.55
C TRP A 203 -3.43 11.38 4.27
N ASP A 204 -2.61 12.11 3.51
CA ASP A 204 -2.96 13.43 3.00
C ASP A 204 -3.40 13.30 1.52
N ALA A 205 -4.41 14.08 1.14
CA ALA A 205 -4.97 14.13 -0.21
C ALA A 205 -5.29 15.57 -0.62
N GLU A 206 -5.35 15.82 -1.93
CA GLU A 206 -5.70 17.11 -2.51
C GLU A 206 -6.83 16.94 -3.54
N ILE A 207 -7.72 17.94 -3.60
CA ILE A 207 -8.69 18.07 -4.69
C ILE A 207 -7.93 18.60 -5.91
N VAL A 208 -8.02 17.89 -7.03
CA VAL A 208 -7.31 18.22 -8.28
C VAL A 208 -8.24 18.78 -9.35
N GLU A 209 -9.54 18.51 -9.25
CA GLU A 209 -10.55 19.10 -10.11
C GLU A 209 -11.81 19.36 -9.30
N ASP A 210 -12.33 20.57 -9.44
CA ASP A 210 -13.49 21.07 -8.72
C ASP A 210 -14.40 21.79 -9.72
N ARG A 211 -15.39 21.08 -10.28
CA ARG A 211 -16.39 21.64 -11.19
C ARG A 211 -17.74 21.66 -10.47
N PRO A 212 -18.24 22.86 -10.08
CA PRO A 212 -19.46 22.99 -9.31
C PRO A 212 -20.63 22.21 -9.90
N SER A 213 -21.33 21.46 -9.04
CA SER A 213 -22.52 20.67 -9.39
C SER A 213 -22.30 19.57 -10.44
N GLU A 214 -21.06 19.32 -10.86
CA GLU A 214 -20.74 18.35 -11.92
C GLU A 214 -19.72 17.29 -11.46
N LEU A 215 -18.64 17.72 -10.81
CA LEU A 215 -17.49 16.86 -10.58
C LEU A 215 -16.61 17.32 -9.41
N LEU A 216 -16.22 16.36 -8.57
CA LEU A 216 -15.04 16.48 -7.70
C LEU A 216 -14.08 15.33 -7.97
N THR A 217 -12.81 15.67 -8.15
CA THR A 217 -11.72 14.71 -8.35
C THR A 217 -10.63 14.94 -7.32
N TRP A 218 -10.11 13.88 -6.72
CA TRP A 218 -9.03 13.96 -5.73
C TRP A 218 -7.92 12.94 -5.97
N ARG A 219 -6.76 13.21 -5.38
CA ARG A 219 -5.65 12.26 -5.28
C ARG A 219 -4.93 12.35 -3.94
N SER A 220 -4.43 11.22 -3.47
CA SER A 220 -3.50 11.19 -2.34
C SER A 220 -2.15 11.81 -2.69
N LEU A 221 -1.50 12.47 -1.73
CA LEU A 221 -0.15 13.03 -1.90
C LEU A 221 0.92 11.94 -2.05
N PRO A 222 2.09 12.26 -2.65
CA PRO A 222 3.21 11.33 -2.75
C PRO A 222 3.67 10.78 -1.38
N GLY A 223 4.06 9.51 -1.33
CA GLY A 223 4.61 8.89 -0.12
C GLY A 223 3.58 8.37 0.90
N THR A 224 2.29 8.49 0.62
CA THR A 224 1.22 7.94 1.47
C THR A 224 1.29 6.42 1.65
N ALA A 225 0.83 5.93 2.81
CA ALA A 225 0.63 4.51 3.09
C ALA A 225 -0.49 3.86 2.25
N VAL A 226 -1.46 4.65 1.80
CA VAL A 226 -2.60 4.19 0.97
C VAL A 226 -2.72 5.10 -0.25
N PRO A 227 -1.97 4.83 -1.33
CA PRO A 227 -2.13 5.55 -2.59
C PRO A 227 -3.54 5.39 -3.12
N ASN A 228 -4.25 6.50 -3.33
CA ASN A 228 -5.60 6.48 -3.89
C ASN A 228 -5.89 7.70 -4.77
N VAL A 229 -6.77 7.49 -5.75
CA VAL A 229 -7.39 8.52 -6.58
C VAL A 229 -8.86 8.23 -6.67
N GLY A 230 -9.66 9.27 -6.72
CA GLY A 230 -11.08 9.08 -6.93
C GLY A 230 -11.75 10.27 -7.55
N ARG A 231 -12.97 10.01 -7.97
CA ARG A 231 -13.85 10.94 -8.65
C ARG A 231 -15.27 10.70 -8.20
N VAL A 232 -16.00 11.77 -7.94
CA VAL A 232 -17.44 11.77 -7.77
C VAL A 232 -18.07 12.71 -8.80
N SER A 233 -18.96 12.18 -9.63
CA SER A 233 -19.69 12.95 -10.64
C SER A 233 -21.17 13.06 -10.26
N PHE A 234 -21.76 14.22 -10.54
CA PHE A 234 -23.14 14.55 -10.19
C PHE A 234 -23.95 14.74 -11.48
N VAL A 235 -24.67 13.70 -11.90
CA VAL A 235 -25.39 13.70 -13.17
C VAL A 235 -26.87 13.99 -12.93
N PRO A 236 -27.46 15.05 -13.51
CA PRO A 236 -28.89 15.31 -13.40
C PRO A 236 -29.70 14.16 -14.01
N VAL A 237 -30.71 13.66 -13.30
CA VAL A 237 -31.64 12.65 -13.84
C VAL A 237 -32.75 13.36 -14.63
N PRO A 238 -33.09 12.89 -15.85
CA PRO A 238 -34.16 13.48 -16.65
C PRO A 238 -35.49 13.60 -15.90
N GLY A 239 -36.21 14.69 -16.16
CA GLY A 239 -37.50 14.98 -15.54
C GLY A 239 -37.40 15.52 -14.11
N ASN A 240 -36.26 16.13 -13.73
CA ASN A 240 -36.01 16.68 -12.39
C ASN A 240 -36.18 15.65 -11.25
N ARG A 241 -35.85 14.38 -11.52
CA ARG A 241 -36.02 13.25 -10.58
C ARG A 241 -34.83 13.08 -9.63
N GLY A 242 -34.02 14.12 -9.48
CA GLY A 242 -32.83 14.14 -8.64
C GLY A 242 -31.53 14.00 -9.42
N THR A 243 -30.52 13.43 -8.76
CA THR A 243 -29.13 13.36 -9.22
C THR A 243 -28.62 11.94 -9.11
N GLU A 244 -28.03 11.41 -10.18
CA GLU A 244 -27.22 10.20 -10.14
C GLU A 244 -25.80 10.57 -9.68
N VAL A 245 -25.40 10.04 -8.53
CA VAL A 245 -24.06 10.20 -7.98
C VAL A 245 -23.23 9.00 -8.42
N ARG A 246 -22.17 9.24 -9.19
CA ARG A 246 -21.26 8.21 -9.68
C ARG A 246 -19.91 8.36 -9.00
N VAL A 247 -19.47 7.32 -8.29
CA VAL A 247 -18.17 7.25 -7.63
C VAL A 247 -17.28 6.27 -8.36
N GLU A 248 -16.08 6.73 -8.71
CA GLU A 248 -14.99 5.88 -9.15
C GLU A 248 -13.80 6.09 -8.22
N LEU A 249 -13.23 5.00 -7.72
CA LEU A 249 -12.11 4.99 -6.78
C LEU A 249 -11.09 3.96 -7.26
N ALA A 250 -9.82 4.35 -7.31
CA ALA A 250 -8.73 3.41 -7.43
C ALA A 250 -7.80 3.58 -6.23
N TYR A 251 -7.45 2.49 -5.57
CA TYR A 251 -6.56 2.51 -4.41
C TYR A 251 -5.62 1.31 -4.40
N ALA A 252 -4.42 1.51 -3.88
CA ALA A 252 -3.47 0.43 -3.62
C ALA A 252 -3.58 0.04 -2.15
N PRO A 253 -4.06 -1.18 -1.81
CA PRO A 253 -3.96 -1.65 -0.45
C PRO A 253 -2.48 -1.69 -0.04
N PRO A 254 -2.13 -1.27 1.19
CA PRO A 254 -0.75 -1.32 1.65
C PRO A 254 -0.17 -2.73 1.57
N GLY A 255 1.16 -2.87 1.55
CA GLY A 255 1.83 -4.17 1.62
C GLY A 255 1.96 -4.70 3.06
N GLY A 256 2.27 -5.99 3.21
CA GLY A 256 2.63 -6.58 4.51
C GLY A 256 1.45 -6.71 5.50
N ALA A 257 1.77 -6.79 6.80
CA ALA A 257 0.76 -7.00 7.85
C ALA A 257 -0.29 -5.87 7.92
N VAL A 258 0.11 -4.62 7.65
CA VAL A 258 -0.80 -3.45 7.55
C VAL A 258 -1.73 -3.60 6.34
N GLY A 259 -1.21 -4.09 5.23
CA GLY A 259 -1.98 -4.44 4.03
C GLY A 259 -3.12 -5.41 4.27
N ARG A 260 -2.82 -6.51 4.97
CA ARG A 260 -3.83 -7.51 5.34
C ARG A 260 -4.89 -6.94 6.28
N ALA A 261 -4.50 -6.03 7.17
CA ALA A 261 -5.41 -5.37 8.09
C ALA A 261 -6.35 -4.40 7.34
N VAL A 262 -5.81 -3.62 6.40
CA VAL A 262 -6.60 -2.72 5.54
C VAL A 262 -7.53 -3.52 4.61
N ALA A 263 -7.04 -4.59 3.98
CA ALA A 263 -7.88 -5.48 3.17
C ALA A 263 -9.09 -6.02 3.94
N ARG A 264 -8.94 -6.35 5.23
CA ARG A 264 -10.05 -6.79 6.09
C ARG A 264 -11.08 -5.69 6.40
N LEU A 265 -10.69 -4.42 6.41
CA LEU A 265 -11.62 -3.28 6.60
C LEU A 265 -12.44 -2.99 5.36
N PHE A 266 -11.79 -3.07 4.20
CA PHE A 266 -12.41 -2.80 2.91
C PHE A 266 -13.14 -4.03 2.35
N GLY A 267 -13.11 -5.15 3.08
CA GLY A 267 -13.74 -6.42 2.74
C GLY A 267 -13.02 -7.18 1.64
N GLU A 268 -13.43 -8.44 1.42
CA GLU A 268 -13.02 -9.23 0.25
C GLU A 268 -13.64 -8.67 -1.05
N GLU A 269 -14.67 -7.81 -0.92
CA GLU A 269 -15.39 -7.21 -2.04
C GLU A 269 -15.50 -5.67 -1.92
N PRO A 270 -14.44 -4.91 -2.27
CA PRO A 270 -14.37 -3.44 -2.12
C PRO A 270 -15.50 -2.67 -2.82
N GLY A 271 -16.05 -3.24 -3.90
CA GLY A 271 -17.21 -2.69 -4.58
C GLY A 271 -18.47 -2.64 -3.72
N GLN A 272 -18.65 -3.63 -2.84
CA GLN A 272 -19.81 -3.68 -1.96
C GLN A 272 -19.76 -2.57 -0.90
N GLN A 273 -18.59 -2.32 -0.32
CA GLN A 273 -18.47 -1.28 0.69
C GLN A 273 -18.78 0.12 0.15
N VAL A 274 -18.28 0.46 -1.04
CA VAL A 274 -18.60 1.75 -1.68
C VAL A 274 -20.10 1.85 -1.99
N ARG A 275 -20.74 0.76 -2.44
CA ARG A 275 -22.21 0.73 -2.61
C ARG A 275 -22.94 0.95 -1.29
N ASP A 276 -22.45 0.38 -0.18
CA ASP A 276 -23.05 0.55 1.14
C ASP A 276 -22.90 1.99 1.66
N ASP A 277 -21.73 2.60 1.47
CA ASP A 277 -21.49 4.01 1.77
C ASP A 277 -22.43 4.91 0.96
N LEU A 278 -22.63 4.63 -0.32
CA LEU A 278 -23.57 5.37 -1.18
C LEU A 278 -25.03 5.22 -0.73
N ARG A 279 -25.45 4.04 -0.24
CA ARG A 279 -26.79 3.87 0.34
C ARG A 279 -26.97 4.69 1.62
N ARG A 280 -25.98 4.72 2.50
CA ARG A 280 -25.99 5.61 3.69
C ARG A 280 -25.99 7.08 3.29
N PHE A 281 -25.22 7.46 2.27
CA PHE A 281 -25.22 8.82 1.74
C PHE A 281 -26.63 9.25 1.30
N LYS A 282 -27.32 8.41 0.52
CA LYS A 282 -28.70 8.65 0.09
C LYS A 282 -29.61 8.93 1.29
N GLN A 283 -29.54 8.11 2.33
CA GLN A 283 -30.31 8.33 3.55
C GLN A 283 -29.99 9.70 4.19
N VAL A 284 -28.71 9.97 4.46
CA VAL A 284 -28.28 11.22 5.13
C VAL A 284 -28.73 12.46 4.36
N ILE A 285 -28.60 12.48 3.04
CA ILE A 285 -28.91 13.69 2.26
C ILE A 285 -30.42 13.85 1.99
N GLU A 286 -31.18 12.76 1.99
CA GLU A 286 -32.64 12.79 1.74
C GLU A 286 -33.48 12.98 2.99
N THR A 287 -33.03 12.48 4.13
CA THR A 287 -33.81 12.50 5.38
C THR A 287 -33.14 13.26 6.52
N GLY A 288 -31.85 13.58 6.41
CA GLY A 288 -31.09 14.25 7.48
C GLY A 288 -30.61 13.30 8.60
N GLU A 289 -31.05 12.04 8.60
CA GLU A 289 -30.73 11.04 9.62
C GLU A 289 -30.07 9.80 9.00
N VAL A 290 -29.06 9.25 9.68
CA VAL A 290 -28.61 7.88 9.43
C VAL A 290 -29.56 6.98 10.22
N VAL A 291 -30.39 6.18 9.54
CA VAL A 291 -31.04 5.05 10.21
C VAL A 291 -29.94 4.06 10.60
N ARG A 292 -29.35 4.24 11.78
CA ARG A 292 -28.74 3.11 12.48
C ARG A 292 -29.91 2.25 12.92
N SER A 293 -30.01 1.05 12.38
CA SER A 293 -30.84 0.04 13.02
C SER A 293 -30.23 -0.20 14.41
N GLU A 294 -30.88 0.32 15.46
CA GLU A 294 -30.59 0.00 16.86
C GLU A 294 -31.08 -1.42 17.19
N GLY A 295 -30.58 -2.40 16.44
CA GLY A 295 -30.71 -3.82 16.72
C GLY A 295 -29.43 -4.35 17.35
N SER A 296 -29.01 -3.77 18.49
CA SER A 296 -28.15 -4.35 19.56
C SER A 296 -27.35 -3.24 20.25
N PRO A 297 -27.75 -2.80 21.47
CA PRO A 297 -27.01 -1.80 22.23
C PRO A 297 -25.79 -2.39 22.97
N GLN A 298 -25.00 -3.29 22.37
CA GLN A 298 -23.65 -3.62 22.85
C GLN A 298 -22.79 -4.09 21.67
N GLY A 299 -21.59 -3.50 21.53
CA GLY A 299 -20.67 -3.80 20.44
C GLY A 299 -20.24 -5.27 20.40
N THR A 300 -19.96 -5.77 19.20
CA THR A 300 -19.43 -7.11 18.95
C THR A 300 -18.00 -7.23 19.49
N GLY A 301 -17.88 -7.39 20.80
CA GLY A 301 -16.71 -7.98 21.43
C GLY A 301 -16.64 -9.44 21.02
N THR A 302 -15.64 -9.80 20.24
CA THR A 302 -15.37 -11.12 19.66
C THR A 302 -15.01 -12.20 20.72
N ARG A 303 -15.57 -12.14 21.92
CA ARG A 303 -15.30 -13.09 23.01
C ARG A 303 -16.50 -13.90 23.50
N HIS A 304 -17.73 -13.58 23.09
CA HIS A 304 -18.93 -14.30 23.57
C HIS A 304 -19.59 -15.23 22.54
N LEU A 305 -19.12 -15.23 21.28
CA LEU A 305 -19.58 -16.18 20.25
C LEU A 305 -18.94 -17.58 20.36
N MET A 306 -18.01 -17.79 21.30
CA MET A 306 -17.37 -19.09 21.55
C MET A 306 -18.00 -19.89 22.71
N MET A 307 -19.08 -19.42 23.33
CA MET A 307 -19.79 -20.14 24.40
C MET A 307 -21.29 -20.34 24.14
N GLN A 308 -21.71 -20.40 22.87
CA GLN A 308 -23.01 -20.98 22.55
C GLN A 308 -22.83 -22.47 22.27
N HIS A 309 -23.15 -23.29 23.28
CA HIS A 309 -23.33 -24.72 23.09
C HIS A 309 -24.58 -24.94 22.21
N PRO A 310 -24.51 -25.78 21.16
CA PRO A 310 -25.69 -26.14 20.37
C PRO A 310 -26.75 -26.80 21.26
N ALA A 311 -28.01 -26.36 21.16
CA ALA A 311 -29.13 -27.03 21.82
C ALA A 311 -29.28 -28.46 21.25
N GLN A 312 -29.25 -29.47 22.14
CA GLN A 312 -29.53 -30.85 21.78
C GLN A 312 -31.04 -31.05 21.57
N PRO A 313 -31.46 -31.84 20.55
CA PRO A 313 -32.87 -32.20 20.38
C PRO A 313 -33.31 -33.15 21.50
N LEU A 314 -34.51 -32.94 22.04
CA LEU A 314 -35.15 -33.90 22.96
C LEU A 314 -35.39 -35.22 22.21
N ALA A 315 -34.73 -36.29 22.67
CA ALA A 315 -34.99 -37.65 22.22
C ALA A 315 -36.41 -38.09 22.62
N GLY A 316 -37.04 -38.88 21.75
CA GLY A 316 -38.47 -39.09 21.70
C GLY A 316 -39.13 -39.63 22.96
N ALA A 317 -40.29 -39.05 23.27
CA ALA A 317 -41.30 -39.69 24.10
C ALA A 317 -41.83 -40.91 23.32
N ARG A 318 -41.58 -42.12 23.85
CA ARG A 318 -42.27 -43.33 23.43
C ARG A 318 -43.73 -43.23 23.86
N VAL A 319 -44.62 -43.52 22.92
CA VAL A 319 -45.98 -43.97 23.18
C VAL A 319 -45.91 -45.48 23.39
N GLY A 320 -46.43 -45.97 24.52
CA GLY A 320 -46.48 -47.39 24.90
C GLY A 320 -46.15 -47.60 26.36
#